data_AF-A0A7C9FQF5-F1
#
_entry.id   AF-A0A7C9FQF5-F1
#
_cell.length_a   1.000
_cell.length_b   1.000
_cell.length_c   1.000
_cell.angle_alpha   90.00
_cell.angle_beta   90.00
_cell.angle_gamma   90.00
#
_symmetry.space_group_name_H-M   'P 1'
#
loop_
_entity.id
_entity.type
_entity.pdbx_description
1 polymer ?
#
loop_
_entity_poly.entity_id
_entity_poly.type
_entity_poly.pdbx_seq_one_letter_code
_entity_poly.pdbx_strand_id
1 'polypeptide(L)' 'MDVQYVSDSQGKTTSVIIPIEDWNKIKDRYEEVKKVEKSKKKPSDFRGAISSETAEQLREYTKKARAEWDRDIP' A
#
# COMPACT_ATOMS: atom_id res chain seq x y z
N MET A 1 -14.29 13.99 21.06
CA MET A 1 -13.55 12.74 21.28
C MET A 1 -13.09 12.69 22.71
N ASP A 2 -13.90 12.06 23.55
CA ASP A 2 -13.57 11.74 24.94
C ASP A 2 -13.05 10.29 24.96
N VAL A 3 -11.80 10.08 25.36
CA VAL A 3 -11.12 8.79 25.26
C VAL A 3 -10.62 8.41 26.65
N GLN A 4 -11.06 7.25 27.13
CA GLN A 4 -10.62 6.72 28.42
C GLN A 4 -9.73 5.50 28.19
N TYR A 5 -8.61 5.47 28.90
CA TYR A 5 -7.67 4.36 28.87
C TYR A 5 -7.85 3.52 30.13
N VAL A 6 -8.02 2.22 29.94
CA VAL A 6 -8.08 1.25 31.02
C VAL A 6 -6.75 0.51 31.04
N SER A 7 -6.07 0.54 32.19
CA SER A 7 -4.82 -0.18 32.41
C SER A 7 -5.03 -1.35 33.36
N ASP A 8 -4.24 -2.40 33.18
CA ASP A 8 -4.15 -3.49 34.16
C ASP A 8 -3.42 -3.05 35.44
N SER A 9 -3.34 -3.95 36.42
CA SER A 9 -2.66 -3.71 37.70
C SER A 9 -1.16 -3.45 37.56
N GLN A 10 -0.56 -3.71 36.40
CA GLN A 10 0.85 -3.43 36.10
C GLN A 10 1.02 -2.11 35.34
N GLY A 11 -0.06 -1.35 35.13
CA GLY A 11 -0.05 -0.06 34.44
C GLY A 11 -0.05 -0.18 32.91
N LYS A 12 -0.19 -1.39 32.35
CA LYS A 12 -0.24 -1.60 30.90
C LYS A 12 -1.66 -1.35 30.41
N THR A 13 -1.81 -0.46 29.43
CA THR A 13 -3.11 -0.19 28.81
C THR A 13 -3.65 -1.44 28.11
N THR A 14 -4.80 -1.92 28.55
CA THR A 14 -5.46 -3.13 28.04
C THR A 14 -6.68 -2.81 27.21
N SER A 15 -7.34 -1.67 27.43
CA SER A 15 -8.54 -1.28 26.69
C SER A 15 -8.65 0.22 26.56
N VAL A 16 -9.35 0.66 25.51
CA VAL A 16 -9.67 2.06 25.28
C VAL A 16 -11.17 2.17 25.08
N ILE A 17 -11.80 3.09 25.80
CA ILE A 17 -13.23 3.37 25.71
C ILE A 17 -13.39 4.67 24.95
N ILE A 18 -14.20 4.62 23.89
CA ILE A 18 -14.55 5.77 23.06
C ILE A 18 -16.04 5.77 22.76
N PRO A 19 -16.67 6.94 22.58
CA PRO A 19 -18.04 7.05 22.08
C PRO A 19 -18.20 6.33 20.74
N ILE A 20 -19.32 5.63 20.57
CA ILE A 20 -19.57 4.82 19.37
C ILE A 20 -19.62 5.68 18.09
N GLU A 21 -20.10 6.91 18.19
CA GLU A 21 -20.14 7.86 17.06
C GLU A 21 -18.73 8.22 16.57
N ASP A 22 -17.81 8.42 17.50
CA ASP A 22 -16.42 8.74 17.20
C ASP A 22 -15.69 7.52 16.63
N TRP A 23 -15.98 6.32 17.16
CA TRP A 23 -15.47 5.07 16.58
C TRP A 23 -15.93 4.87 15.13
N ASN A 24 -17.22 5.10 14.85
CA ASN A 24 -17.77 4.95 13.51
C ASN A 24 -17.10 5.92 12.52
N LYS A 25 -16.89 7.18 12.91
CA LYS A 25 -16.15 8.17 12.08
C LYS A 25 -14.72 7.73 11.76
N ILE A 26 -14.00 7.18 12.75
CA ILE A 26 -12.65 6.64 12.51
C ILE A 26 -12.73 5.46 11.54
N LYS A 27 -13.63 4.50 11.81
CA LYS A 27 -13.78 3.29 11.01
C LYS A 27 -14.06 3.62 9.54
N ASP A 28 -14.96 4.55 9.28
CA ASP A 28 -15.32 4.98 7.93
C ASP A 28 -14.14 5.66 7.22
N ARG A 29 -13.36 6.48 7.92
CA ARG A 29 -12.14 7.10 7.36
C ARG A 29 -11.09 6.07 6.92
N TYR A 30 -11.00 4.95 7.61
CA TYR A 30 -10.04 3.88 7.32
C TYR A 30 -10.63 2.72 6.49
N GLU A 31 -11.91 2.75 6.10
CA GLU A 31 -12.48 1.78 5.15
C GLU A 31 -11.79 1.85 3.78
N GLU A 32 -11.30 3.01 3.37
CA GLU A 32 -10.53 3.17 2.14
C GLU A 32 -9.22 2.38 2.18
N VAL A 33 -8.57 2.31 3.35
CA VAL A 33 -7.33 1.54 3.55
C VAL A 33 -7.59 0.03 3.41
N LYS A 34 -8.76 -0.46 3.85
CA LYS A 34 -9.18 -1.86 3.61
C LYS A 34 -9.39 -2.19 2.13
N LYS A 35 -9.69 -1.20 1.28
CA LYS A 35 -9.81 -1.40 -0.17
C LYS A 35 -8.45 -1.55 -0.85
N VAL A 36 -7.41 -0.90 -0.33
CA VAL A 36 -6.04 -0.99 -0.86
C VAL A 36 -5.43 -2.38 -0.66
N GLU A 37 -5.70 -3.03 0.48
CA GLU A 37 -5.23 -4.41 0.75
C GLU A 37 -5.87 -5.47 -0.17
N LYS A 38 -6.93 -5.13 -0.91
CA LYS A 38 -7.62 -6.03 -1.85
C LYS A 38 -7.50 -5.58 -3.29
N SER A 39 -6.33 -5.08 -3.73
CA SER A 39 -6.05 -5.09 -5.17
C SER A 39 -5.96 -6.56 -5.65
N LYS A 40 -7.11 -7.14 -6.00
CA LYS A 40 -7.25 -8.53 -6.49
C LYS A 40 -6.64 -8.74 -7.87
N LYS A 41 -6.06 -7.69 -8.47
CA LYS A 41 -5.51 -7.71 -9.81
C LYS A 41 -4.19 -8.47 -9.77
N LYS A 42 -4.18 -9.66 -10.37
CA LYS A 42 -2.98 -10.47 -10.51
C LYS A 42 -2.13 -9.90 -11.66
N PRO A 43 -0.80 -10.10 -11.68
CA PRO A 43 0.03 -9.69 -12.80
C PRO A 43 -0.44 -10.26 -14.16
N SER A 44 -1.12 -11.41 -14.14
CA SER A 44 -1.76 -12.02 -15.31
C SER A 44 -2.85 -11.15 -15.94
N ASP A 45 -3.57 -10.36 -15.14
CA ASP A 45 -4.71 -9.56 -15.59
C ASP A 45 -4.25 -8.36 -16.43
N PHE A 46 -2.96 -8.06 -16.43
CA PHE A 46 -2.35 -7.00 -17.21
C PHE A 46 -1.68 -7.50 -18.50
N ARG A 47 -1.80 -8.80 -18.84
CA ARG A 47 -1.28 -9.33 -20.11
C ARG A 47 -2.03 -8.68 -21.28
N GLY A 48 -1.29 -8.05 -22.19
CA GLY A 48 -1.88 -7.33 -23.34
C GLY A 48 -2.40 -5.93 -23.02
N ALA A 49 -2.18 -5.41 -21.80
CA ALA A 49 -2.55 -4.04 -21.46
C ALA A 49 -1.68 -2.97 -22.17
N ILE A 50 -0.56 -3.38 -22.76
CA ILE A 50 0.31 -2.51 -23.56
C ILE A 50 0.46 -3.07 -24.97
N SER A 51 0.59 -2.18 -25.96
CA SER A 51 0.87 -2.57 -27.34
C SER A 51 2.26 -3.17 -27.47
N SER A 52 2.47 -3.97 -28.52
CA SER A 52 3.79 -4.54 -28.83
C SER A 52 4.85 -3.46 -29.03
N GLU A 53 4.49 -2.36 -29.70
CA GLU A 53 5.38 -1.23 -29.95
C GLU A 53 5.84 -0.56 -28.64
N THR A 54 4.91 -0.28 -27.72
CA THR A 54 5.26 0.30 -26.42
C THR A 54 6.09 -0.66 -25.57
N ALA A 55 5.82 -1.97 -25.65
CA ALA A 55 6.63 -2.99 -24.97
C ALA A 55 8.07 -3.04 -25.51
N GLU A 56 8.25 -2.89 -26.83
CA GLU A 56 9.57 -2.82 -27.49
C GLU A 56 10.37 -1.61 -27.00
N GLN A 57 9.74 -0.43 -26.98
CA GLN A 57 10.38 0.82 -26.53
C GLN A 57 10.84 0.74 -25.07
N LEU A 58 10.01 0.17 -24.18
CA LEU A 58 10.36 -0.02 -22.78
C LEU A 58 11.55 -0.98 -22.61
N ARG A 59 11.61 -2.04 -23.42
CA ARG A 59 12.75 -2.97 -23.43
C ARG A 59 14.03 -2.28 -23.88
N GLU A 60 13.98 -1.52 -24.96
CA GLU A 60 15.13 -0.79 -25.49
C GLU A 60 15.63 0.27 -24.50
N TYR A 61 14.72 1.01 -23.86
CA TYR A 61 15.08 1.94 -22.79
C TYR A 61 15.79 1.22 -21.63
N THR A 62 15.25 0.08 -21.19
CA THR A 62 15.84 -0.70 -20.08
C THR A 62 17.23 -1.24 -20.43
N LYS A 63 17.45 -1.69 -21.67
CA LYS A 63 18.77 -2.11 -22.16
C LYS A 63 19.77 -0.97 -22.14
N LYS A 64 19.38 0.22 -22.64
CA LYS A 64 20.24 1.42 -22.63
C LYS A 64 20.60 1.84 -21.22
N ALA A 65 19.61 1.96 -20.34
CA ALA A 65 19.84 2.29 -18.93
C ALA A 65 20.79 1.29 -18.26
N ARG A 66 20.63 -0.02 -18.51
CA ARG A 66 21.54 -1.03 -17.97
C ARG A 66 22.97 -0.89 -18.50
N ALA A 67 23.13 -0.69 -19.80
CA ALA A 67 24.44 -0.49 -20.40
C ALA A 67 25.14 0.78 -19.87
N GLU A 68 24.38 1.83 -19.58
CA GLU A 68 24.90 3.05 -18.94
C GLU A 68 25.35 2.80 -17.49
N TRP A 69 24.63 1.97 -16.74
CA TRP A 69 24.99 1.60 -15.36
C TRP A 69 26.19 0.66 -15.30
N ASP A 70 26.30 -0.27 -16.25
CA ASP A 70 27.42 -1.21 -16.34
C ASP A 70 28.70 -0.55 -16.90
N ARG A 71 28.63 0.68 -17.42
CA ARG A 71 29.76 1.41 -18.02
C ARG A 71 30.85 1.79 -17.00
N ASP A 72 30.46 2.02 -15.76
CA ASP A 72 31.36 2.48 -14.69
C ASP A 72 31.69 1.36 -13.68
N ILE A 73 31.42 0.09 -14.03
CA ILE A 73 31.87 -1.08 -13.27
C ILE A 73 33.30 -1.43 -13.74
N PRO A 74 34.33 -1.34 -12.85
CA PRO A 74 35.74 -1.56 -13.22
C PRO A 74 36.07 -2.98 -13.65
#